data_AF-A0A7C7ALY1-F1
#
_entry.id   AF-A0A7C7ALY1-F1
#
_cell.length_a   1.000
_cell.length_b   1.000
_cell.length_c   1.000
_cell.angle_alpha   90.00
_cell.angle_beta   90.00
_cell.angle_gamma   90.00
#
_symmetry.space_group_name_H-M   'P 1'
#
loop_
_entity.id
_entity.type
_entity.pdbx_description
1 polymer ?
#
loop_
_entity_poly.entity_id
_entity_poly.type
_entity_poly.pdbx_seq_one_letter_code
_entity_poly.pdbx_strand_id
1 'polypeptide(L)' 'MTYKNCKKLIEAGRYTYDRMYEILDLFLLVGRLNDDQYTKLTGMLTTEGQV' A
#
# COMPACT_ATOMS: atom_id res chain seq x y z
N MET A 1 4.63 11.43 -3.87
CA MET A 1 5.31 10.48 -4.77
C MET A 1 5.08 9.05 -4.30
N THR A 2 5.44 8.73 -3.04
CA THR A 2 5.25 7.41 -2.41
C THR A 2 3.86 6.83 -2.61
N TYR A 3 2.80 7.56 -2.22
CA TYR A 3 1.40 7.13 -2.43
C TYR A 3 1.10 6.69 -3.88
N LYS A 4 1.51 7.49 -4.88
CA LYS A 4 1.25 7.18 -6.30
C LYS A 4 1.99 5.92 -6.75
N ASN A 5 3.20 5.69 -6.26
CA ASN A 5 3.99 4.51 -6.61
C ASN A 5 3.43 3.25 -5.95
N CYS A 6 3.08 3.31 -4.67
CA CYS A 6 2.40 2.23 -3.96
C CYS A 6 1.10 1.86 -4.66
N LYS A 7 0.25 2.84 -5.00
CA LYS A 7 -0.99 2.62 -5.75
C LYS A 7 -0.76 1.88 -7.07
N LYS A 8 0.23 2.32 -7.86
CA LYS A 8 0.59 1.65 -9.12
C LYS A 8 1.08 0.21 -8.95
N LEU A 9 1.80 -0.09 -7.87
CA LEU A 9 2.26 -1.46 -7.60
C LEU A 9 1.09 -2.37 -7.23
N ILE A 10 0.16 -1.85 -6.43
CA ILE A 10 -1.06 -2.55 -6.02
C ILE A 10 -1.92 -2.84 -7.25
N GLU A 11 -2.27 -1.81 -8.04
CA GLU A 11 -3.07 -1.93 -9.27
C GLU A 11 -2.45 -2.89 -10.31
N ALA A 12 -1.12 -3.05 -10.29
CA ALA A 12 -0.42 -3.95 -11.20
C ALA A 12 -0.32 -5.39 -10.68
N GLY A 13 -0.77 -5.68 -9.47
CA GLY A 13 -0.63 -6.99 -8.81
C GLY A 13 0.83 -7.40 -8.57
N ARG A 14 1.77 -6.45 -8.57
CA ARG A 14 3.22 -6.72 -8.47
C ARG A 14 3.71 -6.70 -7.03
N TYR A 15 3.04 -7.45 -6.17
CA TYR A 15 3.34 -7.52 -4.74
C TYR A 15 2.90 -8.85 -4.13
N THR A 16 3.46 -9.20 -2.97
CA THR A 16 2.82 -10.16 -2.06
C THR A 16 2.14 -9.37 -0.94
N TYR A 17 1.00 -9.87 -0.47
CA TYR A 17 0.15 -9.17 0.50
C TYR A 17 0.96 -8.73 1.74
N ASP A 18 1.61 -9.68 2.42
CA ASP A 18 2.39 -9.42 3.64
C ASP A 18 3.50 -8.38 3.39
N ARG A 19 4.22 -8.52 2.28
CA ARG A 19 5.31 -7.59 1.97
C ARG A 19 4.82 -6.18 1.68
N MET A 20 3.66 -6.05 1.05
CA MET A 20 3.09 -4.74 0.75
C MET A 20 2.61 -4.06 2.03
N TYR A 21 2.01 -4.80 2.97
CA TYR A 21 1.66 -4.28 4.29
C TYR A 21 2.89 -3.75 5.05
N GLU A 22 3.97 -4.53 5.13
CA GLU A 22 5.22 -4.09 5.78
C GLU A 22 5.77 -2.78 5.20
N ILE A 23 5.70 -2.63 3.87
CA ILE A 23 6.17 -1.42 3.17
C ILE A 23 5.28 -0.22 3.50
N LEU A 24 3.95 -0.41 3.52
CA LEU A 24 3.01 0.66 3.86
C LEU A 24 3.17 1.10 5.32
N ASP A 25 3.35 0.16 6.24
CA ASP A 25 3.59 0.43 7.67
C ASP A 25 4.85 1.25 7.87
N LEU A 26 5.95 0.86 7.21
CA LEU A 26 7.20 1.61 7.26
C LEU A 26 7.01 3.03 6.74
N PHE A 27 6.32 3.20 5.61
CA PHE A 27 6.10 4.53 5.04
C PHE A 27 5.18 5.42 5.87
N LEU A 28 4.22 4.84 6.59
CA LEU A 28 3.44 5.57 7.58
C LEU A 28 4.35 6.02 8.74
N LEU A 29 5.13 5.09 9.31
CA LEU A 29 6.03 5.35 10.44
C LEU A 29 7.05 6.46 10.14
N VAL A 30 7.60 6.49 8.93
CA VAL A 30 8.58 7.51 8.52
C VAL A 30 7.95 8.78 7.92
N GLY A 31 6.62 8.95 8.03
CA GLY A 31 5.91 10.15 7.56
C GLY A 31 5.90 10.35 6.03
N ARG A 32 6.11 9.27 5.26
CA ARG A 32 6.02 9.27 3.79
C ARG A 32 4.58 9.04 3.31
N LEU A 33 3.74 8.48 4.17
CA LEU A 33 2.30 8.44 4.06
C LEU A 33 1.68 9.11 5.29
N ASN A 34 0.45 9.60 5.12
CA ASN A 34 -0.43 9.94 6.25
C ASN A 34 -1.51 8.86 6.41
N ASP A 35 -2.30 8.95 7.49
CA ASP A 35 -3.31 7.95 7.83
C ASP A 35 -4.34 7.74 6.70
N ASP A 36 -4.79 8.81 6.05
CA ASP A 36 -5.74 8.73 4.92
C ASP A 36 -5.16 7.97 3.73
N GLN A 37 -3.89 8.22 3.40
CA GLN A 37 -3.20 7.58 2.31
C GLN A 37 -2.93 6.10 2.61
N TYR A 38 -2.53 5.80 3.85
CA TYR A 38 -2.33 4.44 4.32
C TYR A 38 -3.64 3.64 4.24
N THR A 39 -4.73 4.17 4.81
CA THR A 39 -6.07 3.55 4.81
C THR A 39 -6.57 3.26 3.40
N LYS A 40 -6.36 4.19 2.46
CA LYS A 40 -6.72 3.97 1.05
C LYS A 40 -5.92 2.83 0.42
N LEU A 41 -4.61 2.80 0.63
CA LEU A 41 -3.74 1.79 0.03
C LEU A 41 -4.03 0.40 0.61
N THR A 42 -4.20 0.27 1.92
CA THR A 42 -4.53 -1.02 2.56
C THR A 42 -5.92 -1.52 2.15
N GLY A 43 -6.91 -0.64 1.99
CA GLY A 43 -8.23 -1.01 1.44
C GLY A 43 -8.19 -1.50 -0.01
N MET A 44 -7.19 -1.09 -0.80
CA MET A 44 -6.99 -1.64 -2.15
C MET A 44 -6.40 -3.06 -2.09
N LEU A 45 -5.50 -3.35 -1.14
CA LEU A 45 -4.91 -4.69 -0.96
C LEU A 45 -5.96 -5.76 -0.66
N THR A 46 -6.97 -5.44 0.15
CA THR A 46 -8.07 -6.38 0.47
C THR A 46 -8.97 -6.65 -0.74
N THR A 47 -9.03 -5.72 -1.68
CA THR A 47 -9.87 -5.84 -2.88
C THR A 47 -9.14 -6.60 -4.00
N GLU A 48 -7.82 -6.45 -4.11
CA GLU A 48 -7.02 -6.99 -5.23
C GLU A 48 -6.13 -8.18 -4.86
N GLY A 49 -5.84 -8.41 -3.58
CA GLY A 49 -4.86 -9.40 -3.11
C GLY A 49 -5.43 -10.73 -2.61
N GLN A 50 -6.75 -10.96 -2.70
CA GLN A 50 -7.43 -12.19 -2.23
C GLN A 50 -8.18 -12.98 -3.33
N VAL A 51 -7.88 -12.72 -4.62
CA VAL A 51 -8.39 -13.52 -5.76
C VAL A 51 -7.33 -14.45 -6.33
#